data_AF-A0A973CG86-F1
#
_entry.id   AF-A0A973CG86-F1
#
_cell.length_a   1.000
_cell.length_b   1.000
_cell.length_c   1.000
_cell.angle_alpha   90.00
_cell.angle_beta   90.00
_cell.angle_gamma   90.00
#
_symmetry.space_group_name_H-M   'P 1'
#
loop_
_entity.id
_entity.type
_entity.pdbx_description
1 polymer ?
#
loop_
_entity_poly.entity_id
_entity_poly.type
_entity_poly.pdbx_seq_one_letter_code
_entity_poly.pdbx_strand_id
1 'polypeptide(L)' 'KNKGEVVATGKGSAALGSPLNCVAWLANTLSEYDIPLKAGDIILSGSLAAMIPCKAGDEMSVEIEGVGSAEFKFIAEQ' A
#
# COMPACT_ATOMS: atom_id res chain seq x y z
N LYS A 1 2.81 8.47 -9.02
CA LYS A 1 2.85 9.65 -9.89
C LYS A 1 1.69 10.58 -9.49
N ASN A 2 1.84 11.89 -9.65
CA ASN A 2 0.74 12.86 -9.55
C ASN A 2 0.68 13.62 -10.89
N LYS A 3 -0.44 13.56 -11.61
CA LYS A 3 -0.59 14.19 -12.95
C LYS A 3 0.55 13.81 -13.92
N GLY A 4 0.95 12.55 -13.89
CA GLY A 4 2.04 12.01 -14.71
C GLY A 4 3.45 12.21 -14.14
N GLU A 5 3.66 13.11 -13.18
CA GLU A 5 4.97 13.35 -12.57
C GLU A 5 5.31 12.29 -11.51
N VAL A 6 6.54 11.76 -11.53
CA VAL A 6 6.99 10.77 -10.56
C VAL A 6 7.31 11.46 -9.22
N VAL A 7 6.36 11.40 -8.30
CA VAL A 7 6.49 11.98 -6.94
C VAL A 7 7.12 11.03 -5.91
N ALA A 8 7.16 9.72 -6.19
CA ALA A 8 7.78 8.72 -5.32
C ALA A 8 8.13 7.48 -6.14
N THR A 9 9.20 6.80 -5.74
CA THR A 9 9.57 5.46 -6.21
C THR A 9 9.97 4.59 -5.02
N GLY A 10 9.85 3.28 -5.18
CA GLY A 10 10.09 2.35 -4.09
C GLY A 10 10.05 0.90 -4.54
N LYS A 11 10.20 -0.03 -3.60
CA LYS A 11 10.27 -1.47 -3.86
C LYS A 11 9.56 -2.25 -2.77
N GLY A 12 9.08 -3.45 -3.13
CA GLY A 12 8.49 -4.42 -2.19
C GLY A 12 9.31 -4.62 -0.92
N SER A 13 10.63 -4.65 -1.03
CA SER A 13 11.55 -4.85 0.09
C SER A 13 11.55 -3.75 1.14
N ALA A 14 10.95 -2.59 0.87
CA ALA A 14 10.74 -1.54 1.87
C ALA A 14 9.79 -2.01 2.99
N ALA A 15 8.89 -2.96 2.69
CA ALA A 15 8.00 -3.58 3.66
C ALA A 15 8.72 -4.75 4.35
N LEU A 16 9.42 -4.48 5.46
CA LEU A 16 10.12 -5.49 6.28
C LEU A 16 10.97 -6.50 5.47
N GLY A 17 11.67 -6.02 4.43
CA GLY A 17 12.47 -6.85 3.52
C GLY A 17 11.67 -7.62 2.46
N SER A 18 10.39 -7.88 2.69
CA SER A 18 9.44 -8.46 1.73
C SER A 18 8.00 -8.26 2.22
N PRO A 19 7.03 -7.90 1.35
CA PRO A 19 5.62 -7.78 1.74
C PRO A 19 5.06 -9.05 2.41
N LEU A 20 5.58 -10.23 2.05
CA LEU A 20 5.21 -11.51 2.64
C LEU A 20 5.63 -11.63 4.12
N ASN A 21 6.75 -11.01 4.50
CA ASN A 21 7.19 -10.96 5.89
C ASN A 21 6.21 -10.17 6.75
N CYS A 22 5.64 -9.07 6.23
CA CYS A 22 4.60 -8.31 6.93
C CYS A 22 3.35 -9.14 7.20
N VAL A 23 2.91 -9.94 6.22
CA VAL A 23 1.74 -10.82 6.37
C VAL A 23 2.00 -11.92 7.39
N ALA A 24 3.16 -12.58 7.31
CA ALA A 24 3.55 -13.62 8.25
C ALA A 24 3.68 -13.06 9.68
N TRP A 25 4.30 -11.89 9.83
CA TRP A 25 4.40 -11.20 11.11
C TRP A 25 3.02 -10.87 11.68
N LEU A 26 2.12 -10.29 10.87
CA LEU A 26 0.77 -9.94 11.33
C LEU A 26 -0.02 -11.16 11.78
N ALA A 27 0.05 -12.27 11.02
CA ALA A 27 -0.61 -13.52 11.38
C ALA A 27 -0.11 -14.06 12.74
N ASN A 28 1.21 -14.08 12.93
CA ASN A 28 1.81 -14.55 14.18
C ASN A 28 1.45 -13.63 15.35
N THR A 29 1.54 -12.31 15.18
CA THR A 29 1.20 -11.35 16.24
C THR A 29 -0.26 -11.42 16.64
N LEU A 30 -1.20 -11.52 15.69
CA LEU A 30 -2.63 -11.63 16.03
C LEU A 30 -2.96 -12.96 16.72
N SER A 31 -2.20 -14.02 16.45
CA SER A 31 -2.39 -15.32 17.11
C SER A 31 -2.11 -15.26 18.62
N GLU A 32 -1.23 -14.37 19.08
CA GLU A 32 -0.98 -14.12 20.52
C GLU A 32 -2.21 -13.54 21.26
N TYR A 33 -3.19 -13.03 20.51
CA TYR A 33 -4.44 -12.45 21.04
C TYR A 33 -5.68 -13.29 20.69
N ASP A 34 -5.50 -14.53 20.22
CA ASP A 34 -6.57 -15.41 19.73
C ASP A 34 -7.41 -14.80 18.58
N ILE A 35 -6.80 -13.92 17.77
CA ILE A 35 -7.44 -13.29 16.62
C ILE A 35 -6.96 -13.99 15.33
N PRO A 36 -7.80 -14.80 14.66
CA PRO A 36 -7.43 -15.45 13.41
C PRO A 36 -7.62 -14.51 12.21
N LEU A 37 -6.68 -14.57 11.26
CA LEU A 37 -6.93 -14.12 9.89
C LEU A 37 -7.81 -15.14 9.18
N LYS A 38 -8.86 -14.68 8.51
CA LYS A 38 -9.85 -15.53 7.86
C LYS A 38 -9.64 -15.57 6.35
N ALA A 39 -10.09 -16.65 5.73
CA ALA A 39 -10.15 -16.74 4.29
C ALA A 39 -11.01 -15.59 3.74
N GLY A 40 -10.44 -14.82 2.81
CA GLY A 40 -11.08 -13.64 2.23
C GLY A 40 -10.65 -12.31 2.85
N ASP A 41 -9.89 -12.31 3.94
CA ASP A 41 -9.35 -11.07 4.50
C ASP A 41 -8.34 -10.41 3.53
N ILE A 42 -8.43 -9.08 3.41
CA ILE A 42 -7.50 -8.27 2.62
C ILE A 42 -6.49 -7.63 3.57
N ILE A 43 -5.21 -7.86 3.31
CA ILE A 43 -4.10 -7.37 4.14
C ILE A 43 -3.30 -6.35 3.36
N LEU A 44 -3.16 -5.15 3.92
CA LEU A 44 -2.25 -4.12 3.41
C LEU A 44 -0.86 -4.33 4.01
N SER A 45 0.03 -4.95 3.23
CA SER A 45 1.36 -5.43 3.66
C SER A 45 2.41 -4.33 3.90
N GLY A 46 2.00 -3.08 4.11
CA GLY A 46 2.89 -1.93 4.30
C GLY A 46 3.19 -1.14 3.03
N SER A 47 3.78 0.05 3.21
CA SER A 47 4.07 0.98 2.12
C SER A 47 5.32 0.58 1.32
N LEU A 48 5.24 0.72 0.00
CA LEU A 48 6.36 0.45 -0.91
C LEU A 48 7.29 1.66 -1.10
N ALA A 49 6.78 2.86 -0.84
CA ALA A 49 7.46 4.13 -1.05
C ALA A 49 7.11 5.12 0.09
N ALA A 50 7.75 6.29 0.08
CA ALA A 50 7.40 7.35 1.02
C ALA A 50 5.94 7.81 0.84
N MET A 51 5.28 8.15 1.94
CA MET A 51 3.94 8.74 1.89
C MET A 51 4.01 10.16 1.33
N ILE A 52 3.08 10.48 0.42
CA ILE A 52 3.02 11.78 -0.25
C ILE A 52 1.77 12.53 0.20
N PRO A 53 1.87 13.81 0.59
CA PRO A 53 0.70 14.63 0.90
C PRO A 53 -0.24 14.72 -0.30
N CYS A 54 -1.53 14.50 -0.06
CA CYS A 54 -2.57 14.57 -1.08
C CYS A 54 -3.40 15.84 -0.91
N LYS A 55 -3.77 16.48 -2.03
CA LYS A 55 -4.56 17.71 -2.08
C LYS A 55 -5.73 17.55 -3.05
N ALA A 56 -6.77 18.35 -2.86
CA ALA A 56 -7.88 18.41 -3.80
C ALA A 56 -7.36 18.74 -5.21
N GLY A 57 -7.83 18.00 -6.20
CA GLY A 57 -7.40 18.11 -7.59
C GLY A 57 -6.15 17.31 -7.95
N ASP A 58 -5.56 16.53 -7.03
CA ASP A 58 -4.49 15.58 -7.35
C ASP A 58 -5.03 14.37 -8.11
N GLU A 59 -4.22 13.88 -9.06
CA GLU A 59 -4.51 12.71 -9.88
C GLU A 59 -3.38 11.70 -9.68
N MET A 60 -3.60 10.79 -8.73
CA MET A 60 -2.58 9.85 -8.27
C MET A 60 -2.66 8.57 -9.09
N SER A 61 -1.50 8.11 -9.55
CA SER A 61 -1.36 6.78 -10.15
C SER A 61 -0.16 6.03 -9.61
N VAL A 62 -0.31 4.73 -9.43
CA VAL A 62 0.75 3.82 -9.00
C VAL A 62 0.85 2.67 -9.99
N GLU A 63 2.07 2.21 -10.22
CA GLU A 63 2.37 1.06 -11.04
C GLU A 63 3.36 0.21 -10.26
N ILE A 64 3.06 -1.09 -10.14
CA ILE A 64 3.88 -2.08 -9.47
C ILE A 64 4.21 -3.14 -10.51
N GLU A 65 5.49 -3.26 -10.83
CA GLU A 65 6.01 -4.22 -11.81
C GLU A 65 5.55 -5.64 -11.46
N GLY A 66 4.99 -6.34 -12.46
CA GLY A 66 4.51 -7.71 -12.32
C GLY A 66 3.21 -7.88 -11.52
N VAL A 67 2.63 -6.81 -10.97
CA VAL A 67 1.38 -6.87 -10.20
C VAL A 67 0.26 -6.10 -10.90
N GLY A 68 0.52 -4.86 -11.33
CA GLY A 68 -0.47 -4.03 -12.02
C GLY A 68 -0.39 -2.56 -11.62
N SER A 69 -1.46 -1.82 -11.88
CA SER A 69 -1.57 -0.39 -11.61
C SER A 69 -2.89 -0.02 -10.97
N ALA A 70 -2.92 1.14 -10.32
CA ALA A 70 -4.15 1.74 -9.78
C ALA A 70 -4.07 3.26 -9.92
N GLU A 71 -5.23 3.89 -10.10
CA GLU A 71 -5.36 5.34 -10.23
C GLU A 71 -6.57 5.86 -9.46
N PHE A 72 -6.46 7.08 -8.93
CA PHE A 72 -7.52 7.74 -8.20
C PHE A 72 -7.34 9.26 -8.22
N LYS A 73 -8.44 9.99 -8.10
CA LYS A 73 -8.46 11.46 -8.09
C LYS A 73 -9.01 11.97 -6.77
N PHE A 74 -8.29 12.92 -6.15
CA PHE A 74 -8.81 13.65 -5.00
C PHE A 74 -9.73 14.77 -5.47
N ILE A 75 -10.95 14.80 -4.94
CA ILE A 75 -11.93 15.85 -5.20
C ILE A 75 -12.03 16.78 -3.99
N ALA A 76 -12.41 18.04 -4.22
CA ALA A 76 -12.76 18.94 -3.13
C ALA A 76 -14.07 18.48 -2.47
N GLU A 77 -14.16 18.65 -1.16
CA GLU A 77 -15.44 18.53 -0.44
C GLU A 77 -16.40 19.61 -0.95
N GLN A 78 -17.68 19.26 -1.10
CA GLN A 78 -18.71 20.15 -1.67
C GLN A 78 -19.21 21.17 -0.64
#